data_AF-A0A915EIG3-F1
#
_entry.id   AF-A0A915EIG3-F1
#
_cell.length_a   1.000
_cell.length_b   1.000
_cell.length_c   1.000
_cell.angle_alpha   90.00
_cell.angle_beta   90.00
_cell.angle_gamma   90.00
#
_symmetry.space_group_name_H-M   'P 1'
#
loop_
_entity.id
_entity.type
_entity.pdbx_description
1 polymer ?
#
loop_
_entity_poly.entity_id
_entity_poly.type
_entity_poly.pdbx_seq_one_letter_code
_entity_poly.pdbx_strand_id
1 'polypeptide(L)'
;MLKEWQIEKQQHMILRDEGSNMKKAFEEGGYLRANCDAHKLNLMVNNSLFKTPEIKSMLDSCRKLIRHFSHSTLAKDRLIDEQESAALPKQKLLQDS
;
A
#
# COMPACT_ATOMS: atom_id res chain seq x y z
N MET A 1 18.73 7.01 17.81
CA MET A 1 19.30 6.56 16.53
C MET A 1 20.75 7.02 16.36
N LEU A 2 21.10 8.19 15.81
CA LEU A 2 22.51 8.49 15.48
C LEU A 2 23.46 8.51 16.70
N LYS A 3 22.97 9.01 17.84
CA LYS A 3 23.70 9.02 19.12
C LYS A 3 24.02 7.64 19.66
N GLU A 4 23.04 6.74 19.58
CA GLU A 4 23.14 5.35 20.04
C GLU A 4 24.22 4.59 19.25
N TRP A 5 24.38 4.94 17.98
CA TRP A 5 25.37 4.35 17.08
C TRP A 5 26.69 5.17 17.04
N GLN A 6 26.78 6.27 17.79
CA GLN A 6 27.95 7.16 17.88
C GLN A 6 28.41 7.75 16.53
N ILE A 7 27.48 7.94 15.58
CA ILE A 7 27.79 8.41 14.20
C ILE A 7 27.37 9.86 13.94
N GLU A 8 27.05 10.64 14.97
CA GLU A 8 26.48 11.99 14.86
C GLU A 8 27.31 12.98 14.02
N LYS A 9 28.64 12.79 13.97
CA LYS A 9 29.59 13.68 13.29
C LYS A 9 29.85 13.33 11.82
N GLN A 10 29.33 12.20 11.32
CA GLN A 10 29.46 11.82 9.92
C GLN A 10 28.44 12.57 9.05
N GLN A 11 28.77 12.79 7.78
CA GLN A 11 27.82 13.37 6.82
C GLN A 11 26.79 12.31 6.44
N HIS A 12 25.53 12.55 6.80
CA HIS A 12 24.41 11.64 6.53
C HIS A 12 23.36 12.34 5.69
N MET A 13 22.84 11.65 4.67
CA MET A 13 21.61 12.05 4.01
C MET A 13 20.51 11.03 4.35
N ILE A 14 19.42 11.53 4.92
CA ILE A 14 18.29 10.69 5.30
C ILE A 14 17.28 10.66 4.15
N LEU A 15 17.02 9.47 3.61
CA LEU A 15 15.91 9.24 2.70
C LEU A 15 14.65 8.98 3.52
N ARG A 16 13.62 9.82 3.33
CA ARG A 16 12.33 9.70 4.03
C ARG A 16 11.18 9.49 3.05
N ASP A 17 10.09 8.90 3.53
CA ASP A 17 8.79 9.03 2.86
C ASP A 17 8.22 10.45 3.02
N GLU A 18 7.10 10.71 2.37
CA GLU A 18 6.43 12.02 2.44
C GLU A 18 5.43 12.14 3.61
N GLY A 19 5.42 11.18 4.54
CA GLY A 19 4.55 11.19 5.69
C GLY A 19 4.77 12.45 6.54
N SER A 20 3.68 13.10 6.96
CA SER A 20 3.72 14.39 7.66
C SER A 20 4.61 14.36 8.90
N ASN A 21 4.59 13.24 9.64
CA ASN A 21 5.39 13.07 10.85
C ASN A 21 6.87 12.94 10.53
N MET A 22 7.21 12.19 9.48
CA MET A 22 8.58 12.08 8.98
C MET A 22 9.05 13.43 8.44
N LYS A 23 8.14 14.22 7.81
CA LYS A 23 8.51 15.54 7.33
C LYS A 23 8.98 16.46 8.45
N LYS A 24 8.12 16.62 9.46
CA LYS A 24 8.39 17.46 10.63
C LYS A 24 9.60 17.00 11.43
N ALA A 25 9.71 15.70 11.74
CA ALA A 25 10.78 15.17 12.57
C ALA A 25 12.18 15.47 12.00
N PHE A 26 12.36 15.32 10.68
CA PHE A 26 13.65 15.58 10.04
C PHE A 26 13.90 17.06 9.69
N GLU A 27 12.85 17.87 9.59
CA GLU A 27 12.96 19.33 9.48
C GLU A 27 13.41 19.95 10.80
N GLU A 28 12.76 19.56 11.92
CA GLU A 28 13.10 20.01 13.27
C GLU A 28 14.45 19.45 13.74
N GLY A 29 14.80 18.23 13.33
CA GLY A 29 16.08 17.59 13.67
C GLY A 29 17.30 18.14 12.93
N GLY A 30 17.13 19.05 11.96
CA GLY A 30 18.25 19.70 11.26
C GLY A 30 19.06 18.80 10.32
N TYR A 31 18.55 17.62 9.96
CA TYR A 31 19.29 16.63 9.16
C TYR A 31 19.23 16.91 7.66
N LEU A 32 20.33 16.68 6.93
CA LEU A 32 20.28 16.64 5.46
C LEU A 32 19.36 15.50 5.02
N ARG A 33 18.46 15.79 4.09
CA ARG A 33 17.30 14.95 3.80
C ARG A 33 16.90 15.01 2.33
N ALA A 34 16.41 13.90 1.81
CA ALA A 34 15.79 13.80 0.50
C ALA A 34 14.56 12.88 0.56
N ASN A 35 13.63 13.07 -0.37
CA ASN A 35 12.45 12.21 -0.45
C ASN A 35 12.81 10.90 -1.18
N CYS A 36 12.25 9.78 -0.73
CA CYS A 36 12.38 8.48 -1.35
C CYS A 36 11.62 8.43 -2.69
N ASP A 37 12.32 8.20 -3.79
CA ASP A 37 11.70 8.15 -5.12
C ASP A 37 10.79 6.93 -5.31
N ALA A 38 11.11 5.79 -4.68
CA ALA A 38 10.20 4.63 -4.70
C ALA A 38 8.84 4.96 -4.06
N HIS A 39 8.84 5.73 -2.95
CA HIS A 39 7.61 6.20 -2.33
C HIS A 39 6.86 7.20 -3.23
N LYS A 40 7.57 8.13 -3.89
CA LYS A 40 6.95 9.05 -4.85
C LYS A 40 6.32 8.32 -6.03
N LEU A 41 6.98 7.31 -6.58
CA LEU A 41 6.45 6.50 -7.67
C LEU A 41 5.18 5.78 -7.22
N ASN A 42 5.19 5.15 -6.04
CA ASN A 42 3.99 4.54 -5.48
C ASN A 42 2.85 5.56 -5.30
N LEU A 43 3.14 6.76 -4.80
CA LEU A 43 2.15 7.83 -4.64
C LEU A 43 1.62 8.32 -5.99
N MET A 44 2.47 8.43 -7.01
CA MET A 44 2.09 8.85 -8.37
C MET A 44 1.13 7.83 -8.99
N VAL A 45 1.46 6.53 -8.93
CA VAL A 45 0.62 5.45 -9.44
C VAL A 45 -0.72 5.39 -8.68
N ASN A 46 -0.69 5.45 -7.35
CA ASN A 46 -1.93 5.44 -6.58
C ASN A 46 -2.80 6.67 -6.87
N ASN A 47 -2.19 7.86 -6.99
CA ASN A 47 -2.93 9.06 -7.34
C ASN A 47 -3.54 8.97 -8.74
N SER A 48 -2.84 8.45 -9.74
CA SER A 48 -3.41 8.32 -11.10
C SER A 48 -4.56 7.33 -11.12
N LEU A 49 -4.45 6.20 -10.41
CA LEU A 49 -5.51 5.20 -10.32
C LEU A 49 -6.74 5.73 -9.54
N PHE A 50 -6.53 6.34 -8.37
CA PHE A 50 -7.62 6.73 -7.48
C PHE A 50 -8.23 8.10 -7.78
N LYS A 51 -7.53 8.98 -8.51
CA LYS A 51 -8.10 10.26 -8.97
C LYS A 51 -8.78 10.17 -10.34
N THR A 52 -8.63 9.04 -11.05
CA THR A 52 -9.39 8.76 -12.27
C THR A 52 -10.72 8.11 -11.88
N PRO A 53 -11.87 8.81 -12.01
CA PRO A 53 -13.15 8.33 -11.48
C PRO A 53 -13.58 6.95 -11.99
N GLU A 54 -13.34 6.68 -13.27
CA GLU A 54 -13.72 5.44 -13.94
C GLU A 54 -12.92 4.25 -13.38
N ILE A 55 -11.61 4.41 -13.25
CA ILE A 55 -10.71 3.39 -12.66
C ILE A 55 -11.07 3.18 -11.19
N LYS A 56 -11.30 4.26 -10.44
CA LYS A 56 -11.69 4.18 -9.04
C LYS A 56 -13.00 3.41 -8.86
N SER A 57 -14.01 3.68 -9.68
CA SER A 57 -15.31 2.97 -9.63
C SER A 57 -15.17 1.48 -9.91
N MET A 58 -14.33 1.11 -10.88
CA MET A 58 -14.00 -0.28 -11.17
C MET A 58 -13.31 -0.96 -9.97
N LEU A 59 -12.28 -0.32 -9.41
CA LEU A 59 -11.56 -0.83 -8.23
C LEU A 59 -12.48 -1.00 -7.02
N ASP A 60 -13.35 -0.03 -6.75
CA ASP A 60 -14.32 -0.10 -5.66
C ASP A 60 -15.31 -1.25 -5.84
N SER A 61 -15.67 -1.59 -7.08
CA SER A 61 -16.53 -2.74 -7.38
C SER A 61 -15.81 -4.06 -7.14
N CYS A 62 -14.56 -4.18 -7.60
CA CYS A 62 -13.70 -5.33 -7.30
C CYS A 62 -13.52 -5.51 -5.79
N ARG A 63 -13.22 -4.44 -5.06
CA ARG A 63 -13.07 -4.45 -3.60
C ARG A 63 -14.33 -4.93 -2.89
N LYS A 64 -15.52 -4.50 -3.33
CA LYS A 64 -16.79 -4.96 -2.77
C LYS A 64 -16.98 -6.47 -2.95
N LEU A 65 -16.69 -7.00 -4.14
CA LEU A 65 -16.75 -8.43 -4.41
C LEU A 65 -15.77 -9.21 -3.53
N ILE A 66 -14.49 -8.83 -3.54
CA ILE A 66 -13.45 -9.48 -2.75
C ILE A 66 -13.78 -9.43 -1.26
N ARG A 67 -14.27 -8.29 -0.77
CA ARG A 67 -14.68 -8.10 0.63
C ARG A 67 -15.82 -9.04 1.03
N HIS A 68 -16.83 -9.20 0.17
CA HIS A 68 -17.96 -10.10 0.44
C HIS A 68 -17.49 -11.54 0.67
N PHE A 69 -16.68 -12.07 -0.25
CA PHE A 69 -16.17 -13.44 -0.16
C PHE A 69 -15.06 -13.60 0.90
N SER A 70 -14.32 -12.54 1.23
CA SER A 70 -13.27 -12.60 2.26
C SER A 70 -13.84 -12.64 3.69
N HIS A 71 -14.99 -12.01 3.94
CA HIS A 71 -15.58 -11.94 5.29
C HIS A 71 -16.68 -12.95 5.58
N SER A 72 -17.27 -13.57 4.56
CA SER A 72 -18.32 -14.59 4.76
C SER A 72 -17.76 -15.96 4.43
N THR A 73 -17.53 -16.79 5.46
CA THR A 73 -17.10 -18.19 5.29
C THR A 73 -18.06 -18.94 4.39
N LEU A 74 -19.38 -18.78 4.59
CA LEU A 74 -20.40 -19.40 3.75
C LEU A 74 -20.30 -18.97 2.28
N ALA A 75 -20.11 -17.67 2.01
CA ALA A 75 -19.98 -17.20 0.63
C ALA A 75 -18.69 -17.70 -0.02
N LYS A 76 -17.60 -17.77 0.77
CA LYS A 76 -16.31 -18.29 0.33
C LYS A 76 -16.38 -19.77 -0.03
N ASP A 77 -17.03 -20.58 0.82
CA ASP A 77 -17.19 -22.01 0.58
C ASP A 77 -18.01 -22.24 -0.70
N ARG A 78 -19.13 -21.52 -0.86
CA ARG A 78 -19.91 -21.55 -2.10
C ARG A 78 -19.10 -21.15 -3.33
N LEU A 79 -18.26 -20.13 -3.23
CA LEU A 79 -17.38 -19.73 -4.34
C LEU A 79 -16.42 -20.87 -4.73
N ILE A 80 -15.88 -21.59 -3.75
CA ILE A 80 -15.00 -22.74 -3.97
C ILE A 80 -15.78 -23.87 -4.66
N ASP A 81 -16.98 -24.18 -4.19
CA ASP A 81 -17.84 -25.22 -4.78
C ASP A 81 -18.18 -24.91 -6.25
N GLU A 82 -18.55 -23.67 -6.54
CA GLU A 82 -18.83 -23.21 -7.90
C GLU A 82 -17.58 -23.30 -8.80
N GLN A 83 -16.41 -22.89 -8.29
CA GLN A 83 -15.14 -23.03 -9.01
C GLN A 83 -14.81 -24.50 -9.33
N GLU A 84 -15.02 -25.41 -8.39
CA GLU A 84 -14.83 -26.85 -8.62
C GLU A 84 -15.80 -27.38 -9.68
N SER A 85 -17.09 -27.03 -9.59
CA SER A 85 -18.11 -27.49 -10.52
C SER A 85 -17.85 -27.04 -11.97
N ALA A 86 -17.28 -25.84 -12.13
CA ALA A 86 -16.90 -25.27 -13.41
C ALA A 86 -15.49 -25.70 -13.89
N ALA A 87 -14.82 -26.60 -13.16
CA ALA A 87 -13.43 -27.01 -13.40
C ALA A 87 -12.44 -25.82 -13.46
N LEU A 88 -12.71 -24.76 -12.70
CA LEU A 88 -11.86 -23.58 -12.59
C LEU A 88 -10.86 -23.75 -11.43
N PRO A 89 -9.66 -23.16 -11.55
CA PRO A 89 -8.70 -23.16 -10.46
C PRO A 89 -9.22 -22.36 -9.26
N LYS A 90 -9.03 -22.89 -8.06
CA LYS A 90 -9.31 -22.16 -6.80
C LYS A 90 -8.35 -21.00 -6.65
N GLN A 91 -8.84 -19.79 -6.89
CA GLN A 91 -8.04 -18.57 -6.83
C GLN A 91 -8.00 -18.03 -5.39
N LYS A 92 -6.81 -17.57 -4.95
CA LYS A 92 -6.70 -16.79 -3.73
C LYS A 92 -7.30 -15.41 -3.98
N LEU A 93 -8.26 -14.99 -3.15
CA LEU A 93 -8.78 -13.64 -3.19
C LEU A 93 -7.67 -12.65 -2.81
N LEU A 94 -7.37 -11.73 -3.73
CA LEU A 94 -6.37 -10.68 -3.54
C LEU A 94 -7.11 -9.38 -3.25
N GLN A 95 -6.82 -8.75 -2.11
CA GLN A 95 -7.28 -7.41 -1.81
C GLN A 95 -6.11 -6.46 -1.94
N ASP A 96 -6.33 -5.29 -2.55
CA ASP A 96 -5.35 -4.22 -2.51
C ASP A 96 -5.28 -3.61 -1.10
N SER A 97 -4.05 -3.39 -0.63
CA SER A 97 -3.73 -2.90 0.71
C SER A 97 -4.07 -1.43 0.89
#